data_AF-A0A6A6NUG4-F1
#
_entry.id   AF-A0A6A6NUG4-F1
#
_cell.length_a   1.000
_cell.length_b   1.000
_cell.length_c   1.000
_cell.angle_alpha   90.00
_cell.angle_beta   90.00
_cell.angle_gamma   90.00
#
_symmetry.space_group_name_H-M   'P 1'
#
loop_
_entity.id
_entity.type
_entity.pdbx_description
1 polymer ?
#
loop_
_entity_poly.entity_id
_entity_poly.type
_entity_poly.pdbx_seq_one_letter_code
_entity_poly.pdbx_strand_id
1 'polypeptide(L)'
;MAFAAGGAGSGAGLIDGLVAFRKNVLGALKGQTECAICYSVVGPDRQLPSKKCSTCKNAFHAGCLFRWFKTSNGSSCPLCRNPFNYA
;
A
#
# COMPACT_ATOMS: atom_id res chain seq x y z
N MET A 1 36.82 -32.01 -20.76
CA MET A 1 37.28 -31.47 -19.46
C MET A 1 36.12 -30.72 -18.86
N ALA A 2 35.47 -31.31 -17.85
CA ALA A 2 34.34 -30.71 -17.15
C ALA A 2 34.89 -29.80 -16.05
N PHE A 3 34.60 -28.51 -16.12
CA PHE A 3 34.76 -27.63 -14.95
C PHE A 3 33.46 -27.72 -14.14
N ALA A 4 33.50 -28.54 -13.10
CA ALA A 4 32.52 -28.52 -12.03
C ALA A 4 32.64 -27.17 -11.31
N ALA A 5 31.62 -26.32 -11.43
CA ALA A 5 31.43 -25.19 -10.53
C ALA A 5 30.89 -25.72 -9.20
N GLY A 6 31.80 -26.28 -8.41
CA GLY A 6 31.58 -26.51 -6.98
C GLY A 6 31.68 -25.19 -6.23
N GLY A 7 30.66 -24.88 -5.43
CA GLY A 7 30.68 -23.77 -4.48
C GLY A 7 29.31 -23.15 -4.27
N ALA A 8 28.42 -23.88 -3.58
CA ALA A 8 27.23 -23.27 -2.98
C ALA A 8 27.67 -22.35 -1.82
N GLY A 9 28.09 -21.14 -2.17
CA GLY A 9 28.25 -20.06 -1.21
C GLY A 9 26.87 -19.63 -0.74
N SER A 10 26.59 -19.81 0.55
CA SER A 10 25.34 -19.43 1.22
C SER A 10 24.96 -17.93 1.11
N GLY A 11 25.82 -17.09 0.51
CA GLY A 11 25.55 -15.70 0.19
C GLY A 11 24.74 -15.48 -1.10
N ALA A 12 24.82 -16.37 -2.10
CA ALA A 12 24.08 -16.21 -3.36
C ALA A 12 22.57 -16.30 -3.14
N GLY A 13 22.11 -17.29 -2.38
CA GLY A 13 20.69 -17.47 -2.06
C GLY A 13 20.09 -16.35 -1.21
N LEU A 14 20.86 -15.74 -0.30
CA LEU A 14 20.39 -14.60 0.49
C LEU A 14 20.19 -13.36 -0.38
N ILE A 15 21.19 -13.02 -1.21
CA ILE A 15 21.13 -11.86 -2.09
C ILE A 15 19.99 -12.04 -3.10
N ASP A 16 19.88 -13.22 -3.73
CA ASP A 16 18.80 -13.52 -4.67
C ASP A 16 17.43 -13.46 -3.99
N GLY A 17 17.32 -13.97 -2.77
CA GLY A 17 16.11 -13.87 -1.95
C GLY A 17 15.69 -12.43 -1.67
N LEU A 18 16.64 -11.56 -1.30
CA LEU A 18 16.38 -10.14 -1.08
C LEU A 18 15.99 -9.41 -2.36
N VAL A 19 16.62 -9.74 -3.49
CA VAL A 19 16.26 -9.20 -4.81
C VAL A 19 14.84 -9.62 -5.22
N ALA A 20 14.48 -10.89 -5.03
CA ALA A 20 13.14 -11.40 -5.30
C ALA A 20 12.09 -10.74 -4.38
N PHE A 21 12.38 -10.64 -3.08
CA PHE A 21 11.51 -9.94 -2.12
C PHE A 21 11.27 -8.49 -2.53
N ARG A 22 12.33 -7.74 -2.86
CA ARG A 22 12.21 -6.36 -3.35
C ARG A 22 11.33 -6.26 -4.59
N LYS A 23 11.56 -7.13 -5.59
CA LYS A 23 10.73 -7.16 -6.82
C LYS A 23 9.26 -7.43 -6.51
N ASN A 24 8.97 -8.36 -5.60
CA ASN A 24 7.61 -8.69 -5.19
C ASN A 24 6.93 -7.54 -4.44
N VAL A 25 7.63 -6.89 -3.51
CA VAL A 25 7.10 -5.71 -2.78
C VAL A 25 6.81 -4.57 -3.74
N LEU A 26 7.76 -4.24 -4.63
CA LEU A 26 7.55 -3.19 -5.64
C LEU A 26 6.40 -3.54 -6.60
N GLY A 27 6.27 -4.80 -6.98
CA GLY A 27 5.17 -5.29 -7.80
C GLY A 27 3.82 -5.17 -7.09
N ALA A 28 3.72 -5.62 -5.84
CA ALA A 28 2.50 -5.60 -5.04
C ALA A 28 2.00 -4.16 -4.76
N LEU A 29 2.92 -3.21 -4.63
CA LEU A 29 2.60 -1.80 -4.37
C LEU A 29 2.53 -0.94 -5.65
N LYS A 30 2.76 -1.52 -6.83
CA LYS A 30 2.77 -0.78 -8.09
C LYS A 30 1.41 -0.11 -8.34
N GLY A 31 1.42 1.20 -8.55
CA GLY A 31 0.21 1.99 -8.82
C GLY A 31 -0.66 2.25 -7.58
N GLN A 32 -0.25 1.78 -6.40
CA GLN A 32 -0.91 2.15 -5.16
C GLN A 32 -0.51 3.58 -4.79
N THR A 33 -1.51 4.33 -4.33
CA THR A 33 -1.31 5.68 -3.76
C THR A 33 -1.37 5.57 -2.25
N GLU A 34 -0.80 6.52 -1.54
CA GLU A 34 -0.91 6.59 -0.09
C GLU A 34 -2.31 7.02 0.36
N CYS A 35 -2.69 6.64 1.58
CA CYS A 35 -3.87 7.18 2.23
C CYS A 35 -3.69 8.67 2.53
N ALA A 36 -4.56 9.53 2.01
CA ALA A 36 -4.42 10.97 2.16
C ALA A 36 -4.78 11.52 3.56
N ILE A 37 -4.95 10.65 4.55
CA ILE A 37 -5.11 11.02 5.98
C ILE A 37 -3.84 10.70 6.77
N CYS A 38 -3.23 9.53 6.55
CA CYS A 38 -2.07 9.05 7.35
C CYS A 38 -0.77 8.92 6.55
N TYR A 39 -0.77 9.29 5.27
CA TYR A 39 0.41 9.30 4.39
C TYR A 39 1.16 7.95 4.35
N SER A 40 0.40 6.87 4.44
CA SER A 40 0.92 5.49 4.42
C SER A 40 0.20 4.68 3.36
N VAL A 41 0.94 3.83 2.64
CA VAL A 41 0.35 2.90 1.66
C VAL A 41 -0.28 1.69 2.37
N VAL A 42 0.38 1.15 3.40
CA VAL A 42 -0.13 0.02 4.18
C VAL A 42 -0.60 0.52 5.55
N GLY A 43 -1.87 0.29 5.87
CA GLY A 43 -2.46 0.69 7.14
C GLY A 43 -2.07 -0.23 8.31
N PRO A 44 -2.40 0.14 9.57
CA PRO A 44 -2.15 -0.70 10.74
C PRO A 44 -2.86 -2.07 10.68
N ASP A 45 -3.95 -2.15 9.92
CA ASP A 45 -4.73 -3.35 9.63
C ASP A 45 -4.18 -4.15 8.43
N ARG A 46 -3.00 -3.77 7.92
CA ARG A 46 -2.35 -4.35 6.74
C ARG A 46 -3.17 -4.18 5.46
N GLN A 47 -4.10 -3.22 5.43
CA GLN A 47 -4.92 -2.92 4.25
C GLN A 47 -4.33 -1.78 3.43
N LEU A 48 -4.59 -1.82 2.12
CA LEU A 48 -4.30 -0.72 1.19
C LEU A 48 -5.45 0.32 1.21
N PRO A 49 -5.21 1.56 0.77
CA PRO A 49 -6.25 2.57 0.70
C PRO A 49 -7.23 2.26 -0.44
N SER A 50 -8.27 1.51 -0.10
CA SER A 50 -9.29 1.02 -1.03
C SER A 50 -10.46 1.99 -1.22
N LYS A 51 -10.66 2.96 -0.31
CA LYS A 51 -11.77 3.91 -0.38
C LYS A 51 -11.33 5.16 -1.14
N LYS A 52 -11.86 5.34 -2.35
CA LYS A 52 -11.47 6.42 -3.26
C LYS A 52 -12.61 7.42 -3.44
N CYS A 53 -12.31 8.72 -3.28
CA CYS A 53 -13.31 9.75 -3.54
C CYS A 53 -13.68 9.77 -5.04
N SER A 54 -14.96 9.72 -5.36
CA SER A 54 -15.46 9.82 -6.74
C SER A 54 -15.17 11.17 -7.39
N THR A 55 -15.06 12.24 -6.60
CA THR A 55 -14.74 13.60 -7.08
C THR A 55 -13.23 13.79 -7.24
N CYS A 56 -12.47 13.92 -6.14
CA CYS A 56 -11.06 14.31 -6.19
C CYS A 56 -10.08 13.16 -6.35
N LYS A 57 -10.57 11.91 -6.43
CA LYS A 57 -9.78 10.69 -6.67
C LYS A 57 -8.72 10.35 -5.61
N ASN A 58 -8.65 11.08 -4.49
CA ASN A 58 -7.80 10.72 -3.37
C ASN A 58 -8.29 9.42 -2.70
N ALA A 59 -7.33 8.62 -2.23
CA ALA A 59 -7.56 7.31 -1.64
C ALA A 59 -7.35 7.34 -0.12
N PHE A 60 -8.10 6.50 0.59
CA PHE A 60 -8.11 6.43 2.04
C PHE A 60 -8.21 4.97 2.50
N HIS A 61 -7.56 4.63 3.61
CA HIS A 61 -7.87 3.39 4.33
C HIS A 61 -9.29 3.48 4.89
N ALA A 62 -10.02 2.36 4.87
CA ALA A 62 -11.37 2.28 5.45
C ALA A 62 -11.38 2.75 6.92
N GLY A 63 -10.42 2.27 7.73
CA GLY A 63 -10.30 2.69 9.12
C GLY A 63 -10.00 4.17 9.33
N CYS A 64 -9.14 4.78 8.51
CA CYS A 64 -8.83 6.21 8.60
C CYS A 64 -10.05 7.06 8.22
N LEU A 65 -10.72 6.70 7.12
CA LEU A 65 -11.89 7.43 6.64
C LEU A 65 -13.09 7.30 7.60
N PHE A 66 -13.29 6.11 8.17
CA PHE A 66 -14.34 5.88 9.16
C PHE A 66 -14.13 6.72 10.43
N ARG A 67 -12.89 6.78 10.94
CA ARG A 67 -12.54 7.64 12.08
C ARG A 67 -12.80 9.11 11.76
N TRP A 68 -12.41 9.55 10.56
CA TRP A 68 -12.68 10.91 10.10
C TRP A 68 -14.17 11.25 10.18
N PHE A 69 -15.05 10.43 9.58
CA PHE A 69 -16.49 10.67 9.59
C PHE A 69 -17.09 10.74 11.00
N LYS A 70 -16.61 9.90 11.92
CA LYS A 70 -17.02 9.94 13.33
C LYS A 70 -16.65 11.26 14.01
N THR A 71 -15.46 11.78 13.73
CA THR A 71 -14.97 13.02 14.36
C THR A 71 -15.42 14.30 13.67
N SER A 72 -15.74 14.25 12.37
CA SER A 72 -16.13 15.42 11.57
C SER A 72 -17.64 15.65 11.51
N ASN A 73 -18.44 14.82 12.19
CA ASN A 73 -19.90 14.87 12.21
C ASN A 73 -20.53 14.86 10.79
N GLY A 74 -19.99 14.06 9.87
CA GLY A 74 -20.49 13.98 8.49
C GLY A 74 -19.68 13.04 7.59
N SER A 75 -20.26 12.67 6.45
CA SER A 75 -19.68 11.73 5.47
C SER A 75 -19.10 12.44 4.24
N SER A 76 -18.39 13.54 4.43
CA SER A 76 -17.75 14.29 3.35
C SER A 76 -16.28 13.94 3.19
N CYS A 77 -15.77 14.01 1.95
CA CYS A 77 -14.36 13.78 1.68
C CYS A 77 -13.47 14.76 2.48
N PRO A 78 -12.41 14.29 3.18
CA PRO A 78 -11.52 15.15 3.96
C PRO A 78 -10.88 16.30 3.17
N LEU A 79 -10.68 16.10 1.86
CA LEU A 79 -9.94 17.05 1.02
C LEU A 79 -10.86 17.95 0.20
N CYS A 80 -11.85 17.40 -0.49
CA CYS A 80 -12.71 18.18 -1.39
C CYS A 80 -14.09 18.53 -0.80
N ARG A 81 -14.42 18.03 0.40
CA ARG A 81 -15.67 18.28 1.14
C ARG A 81 -16.97 17.87 0.44
N ASN A 82 -16.91 17.31 -0.77
CA ASN A 82 -18.07 16.71 -1.42
C ASN A 82 -18.54 15.45 -0.66
N PRO A 83 -19.84 15.09 -0.76
CA PRO A 83 -20.37 13.85 -0.20
C PRO A 83 -19.56 12.64 -0.66
N PHE A 84 -19.23 11.75 0.27
CA PHE A 84 -18.44 10.56 -0.01
C PHE A 84 -19.35 9.33 -0.10
N ASN A 85 -19.30 8.63 -1.23
CA ASN A 85 -19.93 7.32 -1.35
C ASN A 85 -19.02 6.24 -0.75
N TYR A 86 -19.42 5.65 0.37
CA TYR A 86 -18.59 4.70 1.12
C TYR A 86 -18.65 3.25 0.62
N ALA A 87 -19.38 2.96 -0.46
CA ALA A 87 -19.49 1.61 -1.05
C ALA A 87 -18.13 0.88 -1.16
#